data_AF-A0A1M3PNB5-F1
#
_entry.id   AF-A0A1M3PNB5-F1
#
_cell.length_a   1.000
_cell.length_b   1.000
_cell.length_c   1.000
_cell.angle_alpha   90.00
_cell.angle_beta   90.00
_cell.angle_gamma   90.00
#
_symmetry.space_group_name_H-M   'P 1'
#
loop_
_entity.id
_entity.type
_entity.pdbx_description
1 polymer ?
#
loop_
_entity_poly.entity_id
_entity_poly.type
_entity_poly.pdbx_seq_one_letter_code
_entity_poly.pdbx_strand_id
1 'polypeptide(L)'
;MTKISEGLDLDTLEQMSAAELEHNLLHVWDWRGPLYEMGANSLMLDYMPPQFAKAHRWGSDFFGRPDLENIALLGVGTLAAYLVLDWETGILNQFQVLRRNGMSKQQIMEIVMFVQLYGGMRQLGHVYRAVGDMLPTFAEPANPPAKFPANWTVDPEAFKAGLDLSTRDFTEQDRTAITGWYERNIGYVPDSIAAGLEIDPVFLKMNRMKWENAIVTLPKQVAPQVMIRINMISGNVEGLRESILLAQNWGISRQHVVNGIFAAAMYFTAFEGLHTASQAARDILRDWPSNG
;
A
#
# COMPACT_ATOMS: atom_id res chain seq x y z
N MET A 1 -15.20 20.73 -21.31
CA MET A 1 -13.88 20.23 -21.74
C MET A 1 -13.96 18.73 -21.56
N THR A 2 -13.77 17.93 -22.62
CA THR A 2 -14.02 16.49 -22.56
C THR A 2 -13.10 15.82 -21.54
N LYS A 3 -13.64 15.06 -20.59
CA LYS A 3 -12.81 14.37 -19.59
C LYS A 3 -12.25 13.07 -20.18
N ILE A 4 -11.17 13.18 -20.94
CA ILE A 4 -10.42 12.03 -21.44
C ILE A 4 -9.42 11.57 -20.37
N SER A 5 -9.52 10.31 -19.94
CA SER A 5 -8.56 9.69 -19.01
C SER A 5 -7.95 8.45 -19.64
N GLU A 6 -6.62 8.48 -19.81
CA GLU A 6 -5.83 7.38 -20.38
C GLU A 6 -6.40 6.89 -21.73
N GLY A 7 -7.03 7.79 -22.50
CA GLY A 7 -7.62 7.48 -23.81
C GLY A 7 -9.11 7.15 -23.82
N LEU A 8 -9.75 6.94 -22.66
CA LEU A 8 -11.20 6.76 -22.55
C LEU A 8 -11.93 8.10 -22.37
N ASP A 9 -13.02 8.30 -23.09
CA ASP A 9 -13.94 9.43 -22.94
C ASP A 9 -14.93 9.16 -21.79
N LEU A 10 -14.72 9.81 -20.66
CA LEU A 10 -15.55 9.61 -19.47
C LEU A 10 -16.85 10.43 -19.48
N ASP A 11 -17.06 11.30 -20.48
CA ASP A 11 -18.33 12.05 -20.61
C ASP A 11 -19.43 11.22 -21.31
N THR A 12 -19.05 10.13 -22.00
CA THR A 12 -19.95 9.23 -22.73
C THR A 12 -19.87 7.81 -22.19
N LEU A 13 -20.35 7.59 -20.96
CA LEU A 13 -20.20 6.31 -20.26
C LEU A 13 -20.84 5.11 -20.97
N GLU A 14 -21.94 5.31 -21.69
CA GLU A 14 -22.72 4.23 -22.31
C GLU A 14 -22.14 3.73 -23.64
N GLN A 15 -21.17 4.44 -24.21
CA GLN A 15 -20.59 4.16 -25.53
C GLN A 15 -19.08 4.00 -25.42
N MET A 16 -18.49 3.13 -26.23
CA MET A 16 -17.03 3.05 -26.39
C MET A 16 -16.75 2.69 -27.83
N SER A 17 -16.11 3.60 -28.56
CA SER A 17 -15.77 3.36 -29.96
C SER A 17 -14.53 2.47 -30.07
N ALA A 18 -14.35 1.79 -31.20
CA ALA A 18 -13.15 0.99 -31.46
C ALA A 18 -11.87 1.86 -31.40
N ALA A 19 -11.92 3.10 -31.91
CA ALA A 19 -10.80 4.04 -31.87
C ALA A 19 -10.45 4.48 -30.44
N GLU A 20 -11.47 4.65 -29.59
CA GLU A 20 -11.29 4.97 -28.17
C GLU A 20 -10.61 3.82 -27.43
N LEU A 21 -11.08 2.59 -27.67
CA LEU A 21 -10.49 1.37 -27.11
C LEU A 21 -9.02 1.21 -27.55
N GLU A 22 -8.75 1.32 -28.86
CA GLU A 22 -7.40 1.24 -29.41
C GLU A 22 -6.48 2.30 -28.78
N HIS A 23 -6.94 3.55 -28.68
CA HIS A 23 -6.17 4.61 -28.07
C HIS A 23 -5.87 4.35 -26.60
N ASN A 24 -6.84 3.84 -25.82
CA ASN A 24 -6.60 3.45 -24.44
C ASN A 24 -5.54 2.35 -24.32
N LEU A 25 -5.68 1.27 -25.10
CA LEU A 25 -4.73 0.15 -25.06
C LEU A 25 -3.31 0.59 -25.47
N LEU A 26 -3.17 1.38 -26.54
CA LEU A 26 -1.88 1.90 -26.99
C LEU A 26 -1.25 2.83 -25.95
N HIS A 27 -2.04 3.75 -25.37
CA HIS A 27 -1.55 4.69 -24.37
C HIS A 27 -0.99 3.98 -23.15
N VAL A 28 -1.70 2.97 -22.64
CA VAL A 28 -1.25 2.28 -21.43
C VAL A 28 -0.10 1.30 -21.72
N TRP A 29 -0.11 0.67 -22.90
CA TRP A 29 0.95 -0.26 -23.31
C TRP A 29 2.33 0.42 -23.38
N ASP A 30 2.42 1.65 -23.90
CA ASP A 30 3.67 2.40 -24.05
C ASP A 30 4.55 2.38 -22.78
N TRP A 31 3.93 2.40 -21.60
CA TRP A 31 4.65 2.52 -20.33
C TRP A 31 4.44 1.39 -19.33
N ARG A 32 3.35 0.60 -19.42
CA ARG A 32 3.11 -0.59 -18.56
C ARG A 32 3.54 -1.90 -19.19
N GLY A 33 3.92 -1.88 -20.48
CA GLY A 33 4.11 -3.11 -21.24
C GLY A 33 2.81 -3.91 -21.43
N PRO A 34 2.89 -5.07 -22.08
CA PRO A 34 1.71 -5.80 -22.53
C PRO A 34 0.94 -6.51 -21.40
N LEU A 35 1.61 -6.92 -20.32
CA LEU A 35 1.12 -8.00 -19.46
C LEU A 35 -0.11 -7.66 -18.60
N TYR A 36 -0.22 -6.43 -18.10
CA TYR A 36 -1.29 -6.08 -17.16
C TYR A 36 -2.60 -5.71 -17.88
N GLU A 37 -2.52 -4.82 -18.88
CA GLU A 37 -3.69 -4.33 -19.59
C GLU A 37 -4.27 -5.35 -20.57
N MET A 38 -3.42 -6.21 -21.16
CA MET A 38 -3.89 -7.32 -22.00
C MET A 38 -4.52 -8.46 -21.19
N GLY A 39 -4.45 -8.41 -19.86
CA GLY A 39 -5.05 -9.40 -18.95
C GLY A 39 -6.37 -8.93 -18.34
N ALA A 40 -6.31 -8.33 -17.16
CA ALA A 40 -7.52 -8.04 -16.37
C ALA A 40 -8.34 -6.87 -16.95
N ASN A 41 -7.68 -5.86 -17.50
CA ASN A 41 -8.40 -4.69 -18.03
C ASN A 41 -9.02 -4.97 -19.41
N SER A 42 -8.35 -5.74 -20.28
CA SER A 42 -8.96 -6.21 -21.54
C SER A 42 -10.25 -6.99 -21.30
N LEU A 43 -10.33 -7.81 -20.25
CA LEU A 43 -11.58 -8.49 -19.91
C LEU A 43 -12.74 -7.50 -19.66
N MET A 44 -12.48 -6.40 -18.96
CA MET A 44 -13.50 -5.36 -18.74
C MET A 44 -13.81 -4.58 -20.01
N LEU A 45 -12.80 -4.28 -20.82
CA LEU A 45 -12.95 -3.47 -22.03
C LEU A 45 -13.63 -4.23 -23.17
N ASP A 46 -13.32 -5.51 -23.35
CA ASP A 46 -13.76 -6.31 -24.50
C ASP A 46 -15.11 -6.99 -24.25
N TYR A 47 -15.43 -7.33 -22.99
CA TYR A 47 -16.57 -8.20 -22.67
C TYR A 47 -17.65 -7.56 -21.80
N MET A 48 -17.38 -6.45 -21.13
CA MET A 48 -18.38 -5.76 -20.30
C MET A 48 -18.98 -4.56 -21.04
N PRO A 49 -20.22 -4.15 -20.69
CA PRO A 49 -20.78 -2.90 -21.20
C PRO A 49 -19.84 -1.72 -20.93
N PRO A 50 -19.68 -0.76 -21.87
CA PRO A 50 -18.76 0.38 -21.75
C PRO A 50 -18.78 1.10 -20.40
N GLN A 51 -19.98 1.26 -19.84
CA GLN A 51 -20.22 1.90 -18.55
C GLN A 51 -19.41 1.27 -17.42
N PHE A 52 -19.20 -0.05 -17.44
CA PHE A 52 -18.45 -0.75 -16.41
C PHE A 52 -16.96 -0.40 -16.47
N ALA A 53 -16.33 -0.54 -17.64
CA ALA A 53 -14.92 -0.22 -17.82
C ALA A 53 -14.63 1.28 -17.59
N LYS A 54 -15.51 2.17 -18.07
CA LYS A 54 -15.39 3.62 -17.85
C LYS A 54 -15.62 4.00 -16.39
N ALA A 55 -16.57 3.38 -15.68
CA ALA A 55 -16.74 3.58 -14.24
C ALA A 55 -15.53 3.11 -13.44
N HIS A 56 -14.92 1.97 -13.82
CA HIS A 56 -13.65 1.53 -13.23
C HIS A 56 -12.53 2.56 -13.43
N ARG A 57 -12.41 3.10 -14.66
CA ARG A 57 -11.43 4.16 -14.96
C ARG A 57 -11.69 5.42 -14.13
N TRP A 58 -12.95 5.83 -14.00
CA TRP A 58 -13.32 6.98 -13.18
C TRP A 58 -12.97 6.76 -11.70
N GLY A 59 -13.21 5.57 -11.15
CA GLY A 59 -12.73 5.22 -9.82
C GLY A 59 -11.21 5.34 -9.70
N SER A 60 -10.46 4.94 -10.73
CA SER A 60 -9.01 5.12 -10.77
C SER A 60 -8.56 6.57 -10.79
N ASP A 61 -9.29 7.45 -11.48
CA ASP A 61 -9.04 8.88 -11.40
C ASP A 61 -9.31 9.41 -10.00
N PHE A 62 -10.42 9.00 -9.39
CA PHE A 62 -10.83 9.48 -8.07
C PHE A 62 -9.78 9.23 -6.98
N PHE A 63 -9.14 8.06 -6.98
CA PHE A 63 -8.16 7.70 -5.94
C PHE A 63 -6.70 7.97 -6.30
N GLY A 64 -6.38 8.07 -7.59
CA GLY A 64 -5.00 8.00 -8.06
C GLY A 64 -4.54 9.16 -8.91
N ARG A 65 -5.40 9.83 -9.68
CA ARG A 65 -4.95 10.74 -10.76
C ARG A 65 -5.66 12.11 -10.72
N PRO A 66 -5.07 13.17 -11.31
CA PRO A 66 -3.74 13.25 -11.94
C PRO A 66 -2.61 13.55 -10.95
N ASP A 67 -2.93 13.66 -9.66
CA ASP A 67 -1.96 14.02 -8.63
C ASP A 67 -0.89 12.93 -8.44
N LEU A 68 0.37 13.28 -8.70
CA LEU A 68 1.51 12.38 -8.58
C LEU A 68 1.66 11.80 -7.16
N GLU A 69 1.25 12.55 -6.12
CA GLU A 69 1.25 12.04 -4.75
C GLU A 69 0.27 10.88 -4.62
N ASN A 70 -0.96 11.06 -5.10
CA ASN A 70 -1.99 10.01 -5.09
C ASN A 70 -1.59 8.81 -5.95
N ILE A 71 -0.92 9.01 -7.08
CA ILE A 71 -0.38 7.91 -7.89
C ILE A 71 0.60 7.07 -7.08
N ALA A 72 1.54 7.72 -6.39
CA ALA A 72 2.54 7.03 -5.55
C ALA A 72 1.85 6.28 -4.40
N LEU A 73 0.95 6.93 -3.66
CA LEU A 73 0.26 6.31 -2.52
C LEU A 73 -0.63 5.14 -2.93
N LEU A 74 -1.35 5.26 -4.05
CA LEU A 74 -2.16 4.17 -4.60
C LEU A 74 -1.26 3.03 -5.09
N GLY A 75 -0.14 3.33 -5.74
CA GLY A 75 0.82 2.33 -6.21
C GLY A 75 1.45 1.54 -5.06
N VAL A 76 1.84 2.23 -3.98
CA VAL A 76 2.39 1.61 -2.76
C VAL A 76 1.39 0.63 -2.14
N GLY A 77 0.15 1.07 -1.94
CA GLY A 77 -0.91 0.20 -1.42
C GLY A 77 -1.19 -0.96 -2.37
N THR A 78 -1.34 -0.71 -3.66
CA THR A 78 -1.62 -1.73 -4.66
C THR A 78 -0.50 -2.77 -4.75
N LEU A 79 0.78 -2.36 -4.66
CA LEU A 79 1.91 -3.28 -4.59
C LEU A 79 1.79 -4.19 -3.37
N ALA A 80 1.52 -3.62 -2.19
CA ALA A 80 1.33 -4.42 -0.96
C ALA A 80 0.20 -5.43 -1.10
N ALA A 81 -0.92 -5.05 -1.72
CA ALA A 81 -2.03 -5.96 -1.98
C ALA A 81 -1.64 -7.12 -2.91
N TYR A 82 -0.98 -6.82 -4.03
CA TYR A 82 -0.55 -7.85 -4.99
C TYR A 82 0.50 -8.80 -4.41
N LEU A 83 1.32 -8.30 -3.50
CA LEU A 83 2.26 -9.12 -2.74
C LEU A 83 1.55 -10.11 -1.82
N VAL A 84 0.56 -9.68 -1.03
CA VAL A 84 -0.15 -10.60 -0.11
C VAL A 84 -1.14 -11.53 -0.81
N LEU A 85 -1.63 -11.14 -1.99
CA LEU A 85 -2.50 -11.95 -2.85
C LEU A 85 -1.73 -12.80 -3.88
N ASP A 86 -0.40 -12.69 -3.88
CA ASP A 86 0.49 -13.47 -4.75
C ASP A 86 0.26 -13.29 -6.25
N TRP A 87 -0.17 -12.09 -6.65
CA TRP A 87 -0.49 -11.79 -8.04
C TRP A 87 0.73 -11.26 -8.80
N GLU A 88 1.47 -12.18 -9.43
CA GLU A 88 2.76 -11.90 -10.09
C GLU A 88 2.68 -10.82 -11.19
N THR A 89 1.65 -10.87 -12.05
CA THR A 89 1.42 -9.82 -13.07
C THR A 89 1.19 -8.46 -12.43
N GLY A 90 0.46 -8.42 -11.31
CA GLY A 90 0.24 -7.21 -10.54
C GLY A 90 1.53 -6.68 -9.93
N ILE A 91 2.36 -7.55 -9.33
CA ILE A 91 3.65 -7.19 -8.74
C ILE A 91 4.54 -6.54 -9.80
N LEU A 92 4.72 -7.17 -10.97
CA LEU A 92 5.50 -6.61 -12.07
C LEU A 92 4.98 -5.24 -12.51
N ASN A 93 3.66 -5.11 -12.69
CA ASN A 93 3.02 -3.86 -13.05
C ASN A 93 3.33 -2.75 -12.04
N GLN A 94 3.21 -3.02 -10.74
CA GLN A 94 3.45 -2.00 -9.72
C GLN A 94 4.93 -1.61 -9.58
N PHE A 95 5.86 -2.53 -9.83
CA PHE A 95 7.27 -2.18 -9.95
C PHE A 95 7.50 -1.14 -11.05
N GLN A 96 6.88 -1.32 -12.22
CA GLN A 96 6.99 -0.38 -13.33
C GLN A 96 6.27 0.94 -13.04
N VAL A 97 5.05 0.89 -12.49
CA VAL A 97 4.27 2.09 -12.11
C VAL A 97 5.05 2.93 -11.10
N LEU A 98 5.55 2.34 -10.02
CA LEU A 98 6.25 3.06 -8.96
C LEU A 98 7.58 3.62 -9.47
N ARG A 99 8.36 2.83 -10.23
CA ARG A 99 9.60 3.31 -10.85
C ARG A 99 9.32 4.45 -11.82
N ARG A 100 8.33 4.34 -12.70
CA ARG A 100 7.97 5.43 -13.61
C ARG A 100 7.61 6.69 -12.82
N ASN A 101 6.99 6.57 -11.66
CA ASN A 101 6.63 7.71 -10.83
C ASN A 101 7.72 8.11 -9.82
N GLY A 102 8.99 7.80 -10.12
CA GLY A 102 10.13 8.37 -9.38
C GLY A 102 10.59 7.57 -8.17
N MET A 103 10.02 6.39 -7.91
CA MET A 103 10.44 5.55 -6.79
C MET A 103 11.71 4.76 -7.16
N SER A 104 12.74 4.83 -6.33
CA SER A 104 13.99 4.09 -6.54
C SER A 104 13.79 2.59 -6.35
N LYS A 105 14.73 1.79 -6.88
CA LYS A 105 14.73 0.33 -6.61
C LYS A 105 14.75 0.05 -5.11
N GLN A 106 15.55 0.79 -4.35
CA GLN A 106 15.66 0.65 -2.90
C GLN A 106 14.31 0.88 -2.21
N GLN A 107 13.61 1.97 -2.54
CA GLN A 107 12.31 2.29 -1.97
C GLN A 107 11.26 1.20 -2.28
N ILE A 108 11.21 0.71 -3.53
CA ILE A 108 10.29 -0.40 -3.87
C ILE A 108 10.62 -1.65 -3.04
N MET A 109 11.91 -1.96 -2.87
CA MET A 109 12.33 -3.12 -2.07
C MET A 109 12.04 -2.96 -0.58
N GLU A 110 12.08 -1.74 -0.02
CA GLU A 110 11.63 -1.48 1.36
C GLU A 110 10.15 -1.86 1.55
N ILE A 111 9.28 -1.54 0.57
CA ILE A 111 7.87 -1.98 0.58
C ILE A 111 7.80 -3.51 0.56
N VAL A 112 8.55 -4.17 -0.33
CA VAL A 112 8.57 -5.63 -0.42
C VAL A 112 8.99 -6.27 0.92
N MET A 113 10.07 -5.79 1.52
CA MET A 113 10.59 -6.29 2.80
C MET A 113 9.65 -6.01 3.96
N PHE A 114 8.96 -4.86 3.97
CA PHE A 114 7.94 -4.56 4.97
C PHE A 114 6.74 -5.49 4.85
N VAL A 115 6.23 -5.70 3.63
CA VAL A 115 5.08 -6.59 3.39
C VAL A 115 5.43 -8.06 3.66
N GLN A 116 6.71 -8.45 3.52
CA GLN A 116 7.20 -9.79 3.87
C GLN A 116 6.89 -10.18 5.32
N LEU A 117 6.74 -9.20 6.23
CA LEU A 117 6.33 -9.44 7.62
C LEU A 117 4.92 -10.04 7.73
N TYR A 118 4.09 -9.85 6.70
CA TYR A 118 2.72 -10.34 6.60
C TYR A 118 2.62 -11.58 5.70
N GLY A 119 3.24 -11.54 4.51
CA GLY A 119 3.16 -12.60 3.51
C GLY A 119 4.20 -13.73 3.65
N GLY A 120 5.19 -13.55 4.52
CA GLY A 120 6.26 -14.53 4.76
C GLY A 120 7.17 -14.78 3.55
N MET A 121 7.89 -15.90 3.56
CA MET A 121 8.86 -16.23 2.49
C MET A 121 8.20 -16.57 1.15
N ARG A 122 6.94 -17.05 1.18
CA ARG A 122 6.18 -17.39 -0.02
C ARG A 122 6.05 -16.18 -0.96
N GLN A 123 5.70 -15.03 -0.40
CA GLN A 123 5.62 -13.77 -1.12
C GLN A 123 6.93 -13.41 -1.84
N LEU A 124 8.08 -13.60 -1.18
CA LEU A 124 9.38 -13.34 -1.84
C LEU A 124 9.61 -14.25 -3.05
N GLY A 125 9.09 -15.47 -3.01
CA GLY A 125 9.08 -16.37 -4.17
C GLY A 125 8.26 -15.80 -5.34
N HIS A 126 7.09 -15.21 -5.07
CA HIS A 126 6.28 -14.53 -6.10
C HIS A 126 6.96 -13.26 -6.63
N VAL A 127 7.63 -12.49 -5.77
CA VAL A 127 8.45 -11.34 -6.22
C VAL A 127 9.57 -11.81 -7.15
N TYR A 128 10.30 -12.85 -6.77
CA TYR A 128 11.37 -13.39 -7.58
C TYR A 128 10.86 -13.88 -8.94
N ARG A 129 9.70 -14.54 -9.01
CA ARG A 129 9.12 -14.95 -10.31
C ARG A 129 8.62 -13.77 -11.14
N ALA A 130 8.05 -12.74 -10.50
CA ALA A 130 7.51 -11.59 -11.20
C ALA A 130 8.61 -10.66 -11.77
N VAL A 131 9.69 -10.44 -11.02
CA VAL A 131 10.70 -9.42 -11.35
C VAL A 131 12.16 -9.86 -11.15
N GLY A 132 12.42 -11.10 -10.71
CA GLY A 132 13.77 -11.56 -10.35
C GLY A 132 14.80 -11.39 -11.48
N ASP A 133 14.43 -11.74 -12.71
CA ASP A 133 15.32 -11.62 -13.87
C ASP A 133 15.66 -10.16 -14.22
N MET A 134 14.81 -9.20 -13.84
CA MET A 134 15.06 -7.78 -14.09
C MET A 134 15.75 -7.07 -12.93
N LEU A 135 15.68 -7.56 -11.68
CA LEU A 135 16.23 -6.88 -10.51
C LEU A 135 17.72 -6.47 -10.65
N PRO A 136 18.62 -7.30 -11.24
CA PRO A 136 20.02 -6.91 -11.45
C PRO A 136 20.19 -5.69 -12.36
N THR A 137 19.32 -5.54 -13.37
CA THR A 137 19.36 -4.48 -14.37
C THR A 137 18.27 -3.43 -14.18
N PHE A 138 17.49 -3.54 -13.10
CA PHE A 138 16.39 -2.63 -12.78
C PHE A 138 16.98 -1.26 -12.45
N ALA A 139 16.95 -0.39 -13.45
CA ALA A 139 17.61 0.90 -13.42
C ALA A 139 16.84 1.88 -12.55
N GLU A 140 17.55 2.91 -12.08
CA GLU A 140 16.93 4.01 -11.35
C GLU A 140 15.89 4.73 -12.23
N PRO A 141 14.89 5.38 -11.59
CA PRO A 141 13.86 6.11 -12.32
C PRO A 141 14.48 7.28 -13.08
N ALA A 142 14.06 7.48 -14.34
CA ALA A 142 14.47 8.64 -15.15
C ALA A 142 13.66 9.91 -14.81
N ASN A 143 12.50 9.74 -14.18
CA ASN A 143 11.62 10.83 -13.77
C ASN A 143 12.07 11.41 -12.42
N PRO A 144 11.62 12.63 -12.06
CA PRO A 144 11.88 13.21 -10.75
C PRO A 144 11.50 12.27 -9.60
N PRO A 145 12.12 12.39 -8.42
CA PRO A 145 11.79 11.56 -7.27
C PRO A 145 10.30 11.52 -6.97
N ALA A 146 9.82 10.36 -6.48
CA ALA A 146 8.42 10.16 -6.13
C ALA A 146 7.93 11.25 -5.18
N LYS A 147 6.77 11.82 -5.49
CA LYS A 147 6.12 12.81 -4.64
C LYS A 147 5.34 12.11 -3.53
N PHE A 148 5.51 12.61 -2.32
CA PHE A 148 4.73 12.25 -1.15
C PHE A 148 4.12 13.53 -0.56
N PRO A 149 3.04 13.41 0.23
CA PRO A 149 2.46 14.56 0.91
C PRO A 149 3.50 15.36 1.69
N ALA A 150 3.39 16.69 1.66
CA ALA A 150 4.42 17.59 2.19
C ALA A 150 4.75 17.39 3.68
N ASN A 151 3.81 16.84 4.45
CA ASN A 151 3.97 16.52 5.88
C ASN A 151 4.54 15.11 6.13
N TRP A 152 4.89 14.37 5.09
CA TRP A 152 5.52 13.05 5.21
C TRP A 152 7.04 13.20 5.30
N THR A 153 7.66 12.41 6.16
CA THR A 153 9.07 12.58 6.53
C THR A 153 9.78 11.24 6.58
N VAL A 154 10.99 11.19 6.02
CA VAL A 154 11.90 10.06 6.19
C VAL A 154 12.45 10.11 7.62
N ASP A 155 12.04 9.14 8.42
CA ASP A 155 12.35 9.06 9.86
C ASP A 155 12.37 7.59 10.29
N PRO A 156 13.47 6.86 10.00
CA PRO A 156 13.62 5.46 10.40
C PRO A 156 13.67 5.28 11.93
N GLU A 157 14.03 6.31 12.68
CA GLU A 157 14.13 6.25 14.14
C GLU A 157 12.75 6.16 14.80
N ALA A 158 11.69 6.67 14.16
CA ALA A 158 10.31 6.52 14.65
C ALA A 158 9.88 5.05 14.85
N PHE A 159 10.50 4.11 14.14
CA PHE A 159 10.20 2.69 14.27
C PHE A 159 10.86 2.07 15.52
N LYS A 160 11.97 2.63 16.01
CA LYS A 160 12.79 2.00 17.05
C LYS A 160 12.07 1.96 18.40
N ALA A 161 11.83 0.77 18.93
CA ALA A 161 11.33 0.60 20.30
C ALA A 161 12.46 0.77 21.34
N GLY A 162 13.71 0.49 20.95
CA GLY A 162 14.87 0.45 21.84
C GLY A 162 15.26 -0.96 22.29
N LEU A 163 15.18 -1.94 21.38
CA LEU A 163 15.54 -3.33 21.63
C LEU A 163 17.00 -3.47 22.08
N ASP A 164 17.27 -4.40 23.00
CA ASP A 164 18.63 -4.79 23.37
C ASP A 164 19.20 -5.74 22.30
N LEU A 165 19.94 -5.19 21.35
CA LEU A 165 20.57 -5.96 20.27
C LEU A 165 21.89 -6.64 20.68
N SER A 166 22.33 -6.51 21.94
CA SER A 166 23.54 -7.18 22.44
C SER A 166 23.33 -8.68 22.71
N THR A 167 22.07 -9.12 22.83
CA THR A 167 21.70 -10.52 23.03
C THR A 167 20.53 -10.95 22.14
N ARG A 168 20.49 -12.25 21.83
CA ARG A 168 19.36 -12.90 21.14
C ARG A 168 18.18 -13.15 22.07
N ASP A 169 18.44 -13.27 23.37
CA ASP A 169 17.41 -13.53 24.37
C ASP A 169 16.48 -12.34 24.49
N PHE A 170 15.24 -12.59 24.91
CA PHE A 170 14.30 -11.53 25.22
C PHE A 170 14.52 -11.02 26.64
N THR A 171 14.81 -9.73 26.77
CA THR A 171 15.13 -9.09 28.04
C THR A 171 13.95 -8.30 28.59
N GLU A 172 14.02 -7.94 29.88
CA GLU A 172 13.02 -7.04 30.46
C GLU A 172 13.08 -5.61 29.89
N GLN A 173 14.26 -5.20 29.41
CA GLN A 173 14.41 -3.98 28.62
C GLN A 173 13.61 -4.07 27.32
N ASP A 174 13.69 -5.18 26.59
CA ASP A 174 12.91 -5.38 25.35
C ASP A 174 11.41 -5.30 25.63
N ARG A 175 10.94 -5.92 26.72
CA ARG A 175 9.54 -5.84 27.17
C ARG A 175 9.10 -4.40 27.32
N THR A 176 9.82 -3.65 28.15
CA THR A 176 9.52 -2.24 28.48
C THR A 176 9.59 -1.35 27.23
N ALA A 177 10.59 -1.57 26.38
CA ALA A 177 10.79 -0.85 25.14
C ALA A 177 9.61 -1.04 24.17
N ILE A 178 9.21 -2.28 23.92
CA ILE A 178 8.14 -2.61 22.98
C ILE A 178 6.78 -2.10 23.48
N THR A 179 6.40 -2.40 24.72
CA THR A 179 5.10 -1.96 25.25
C THR A 179 5.03 -0.44 25.31
N GLY A 180 6.08 0.22 25.82
CA GLY A 180 6.14 1.67 25.89
C GLY A 180 6.11 2.33 24.50
N TRP A 181 6.66 1.70 23.46
CA TRP A 181 6.55 2.22 22.10
C TRP A 181 5.10 2.21 21.60
N TYR A 182 4.35 1.12 21.81
CA TYR A 182 2.95 1.03 21.41
C TYR A 182 2.07 2.02 22.19
N GLU A 183 2.23 2.10 23.51
CA GLU A 183 1.49 3.05 24.34
C GLU A 183 1.72 4.50 23.90
N ARG A 184 2.97 4.88 23.58
CA ARG A 184 3.27 6.23 23.08
C ARG A 184 2.71 6.51 21.69
N ASN A 185 2.67 5.52 20.80
CA ASN A 185 2.32 5.74 19.40
C ASN A 185 0.82 5.56 19.10
N ILE A 186 0.14 4.62 19.77
CA ILE A 186 -1.25 4.29 19.50
C ILE A 186 -2.13 4.23 20.76
N GLY A 187 -1.55 4.45 21.95
CA GLY A 187 -2.30 4.58 23.20
C GLY A 187 -2.61 3.27 23.93
N TYR A 188 -2.23 2.12 23.39
CA TYR A 188 -2.43 0.80 24.01
C TYR A 188 -1.44 -0.22 23.43
N VAL A 189 -1.31 -1.38 24.09
CA VAL A 189 -0.56 -2.53 23.57
C VAL A 189 -1.54 -3.49 22.86
N PRO A 190 -1.37 -3.78 21.55
CA PRO A 190 -2.25 -4.71 20.84
C PRO A 190 -2.23 -6.13 21.42
N ASP A 191 -3.34 -6.86 21.31
CA ASP A 191 -3.48 -8.23 21.81
C ASP A 191 -2.48 -9.17 21.11
N SER A 192 -2.21 -8.96 19.82
CA SER A 192 -1.16 -9.71 19.10
C SER A 192 0.24 -9.54 19.70
N ILE A 193 0.54 -8.36 20.25
CA ILE A 193 1.81 -8.07 20.91
C ILE A 193 1.81 -8.65 22.32
N ALA A 194 0.71 -8.52 23.06
CA ALA A 194 0.53 -9.15 24.37
C ALA A 194 0.70 -10.67 24.30
N ALA A 195 0.07 -11.31 23.31
CA ALA A 195 0.22 -12.74 23.05
C ALA A 195 1.67 -13.12 22.70
N GLY A 196 2.35 -12.32 21.87
CA GLY A 196 3.77 -12.53 21.57
C GLY A 196 4.66 -12.44 22.81
N LEU A 197 4.39 -11.49 23.71
CA LEU A 197 5.12 -11.32 24.97
C LEU A 197 4.91 -12.48 25.96
N GLU A 198 3.76 -13.15 25.90
CA GLU A 198 3.38 -14.27 26.76
C GLU A 198 3.87 -15.62 26.22
N ILE A 199 3.64 -15.87 24.92
CA ILE A 199 3.80 -17.20 24.31
C ILE A 199 5.22 -17.43 23.80
N ASP A 200 5.76 -16.49 23.01
CA ASP A 200 7.10 -16.60 22.43
C ASP A 200 7.74 -15.20 22.29
N PRO A 201 8.34 -14.68 23.37
CA PRO A 201 8.88 -13.33 23.37
C PRO A 201 10.13 -13.21 22.48
N VAL A 202 10.87 -14.30 22.25
CA VAL A 202 12.01 -14.30 21.32
C VAL A 202 11.53 -14.11 19.88
N PHE A 203 10.46 -14.79 19.48
CA PHE A 203 9.81 -14.55 18.19
C PHE A 203 9.37 -13.09 18.05
N LEU A 204 8.73 -12.51 19.08
CA LEU A 204 8.30 -11.12 19.05
C LEU A 204 9.49 -10.17 18.83
N LYS A 205 10.61 -10.35 19.55
CA LYS A 205 11.82 -9.53 19.36
C LYS A 205 12.41 -9.66 17.95
N MET A 206 12.49 -10.87 17.41
CA MET A 206 12.96 -11.07 16.03
C MET A 206 12.05 -10.37 15.01
N ASN A 207 10.73 -10.50 15.17
CA ASN A 207 9.77 -9.88 14.27
C ASN A 207 9.83 -8.35 14.37
N ARG A 208 9.89 -7.82 15.60
CA ARG A 208 10.05 -6.40 15.86
C ARG A 208 11.34 -5.84 15.25
N MET A 209 12.46 -6.55 15.41
CA MET A 209 13.74 -6.15 14.82
C MET A 209 13.64 -6.00 13.29
N LYS A 210 12.91 -6.88 12.61
CA LYS A 210 12.70 -6.74 11.16
C LYS A 210 11.80 -5.55 10.84
N TRP A 211 10.71 -5.36 11.59
CA TRP A 211 9.80 -4.22 11.44
C TRP A 211 10.54 -2.88 11.59
N GLU A 212 11.45 -2.79 12.57
CA GLU A 212 12.27 -1.61 12.85
C GLU A 212 13.28 -1.25 11.77
N ASN A 213 13.55 -2.15 10.83
CA ASN A 213 14.60 -1.98 9.82
C ASN A 213 14.08 -2.15 8.37
N ALA A 214 12.77 -2.33 8.19
CA ALA A 214 12.19 -2.57 6.87
C ALA A 214 12.04 -1.30 6.02
N ILE A 215 11.84 -0.14 6.67
CA ILE A 215 11.70 1.17 6.01
C ILE A 215 12.82 2.09 6.49
N VAL A 216 13.57 2.65 5.53
CA VAL A 216 14.77 3.45 5.80
C VAL A 216 14.78 4.74 4.98
N THR A 217 14.48 4.65 3.69
CA THR A 217 14.50 5.79 2.76
C THR A 217 13.12 6.30 2.38
N LEU A 218 12.08 5.51 2.61
CA LEU A 218 10.70 5.96 2.49
C LEU A 218 10.26 6.79 3.69
N PRO A 219 9.27 7.69 3.52
CA PRO A 219 8.63 8.32 4.67
C PRO A 219 8.02 7.28 5.62
N LYS A 220 8.12 7.51 6.93
CA LYS A 220 7.61 6.56 7.93
C LYS A 220 6.12 6.25 7.75
N GLN A 221 5.37 7.24 7.26
CA GLN A 221 3.94 7.16 6.95
C GLN A 221 3.60 6.08 5.90
N VAL A 222 4.55 5.61 5.11
CA VAL A 222 4.33 4.48 4.18
C VAL A 222 3.94 3.20 4.93
N ALA A 223 4.49 2.95 6.13
CA ALA A 223 4.13 1.77 6.91
C ALA A 223 2.62 1.69 7.21
N PRO A 224 2.00 2.64 7.94
CA PRO A 224 0.58 2.58 8.21
C PRO A 224 -0.28 2.62 6.93
N GLN A 225 0.16 3.30 5.86
CA GLN A 225 -0.53 3.25 4.57
C GLN A 225 -0.58 1.84 3.96
N VAL A 226 0.53 1.11 4.02
CA VAL A 226 0.61 -0.30 3.61
C VAL A 226 -0.20 -1.19 4.55
N MET A 227 -0.10 -0.98 5.86
CA MET A 227 -0.83 -1.76 6.86
C MET A 227 -2.34 -1.62 6.71
N ILE A 228 -2.86 -0.41 6.45
CA ILE A 228 -4.28 -0.18 6.15
C ILE A 228 -4.72 -1.08 5.00
N ARG A 229 -3.93 -1.15 3.91
CA ARG A 229 -4.26 -2.00 2.76
C ARG A 229 -4.32 -3.47 3.14
N ILE A 230 -3.29 -3.97 3.81
CA ILE A 230 -3.18 -5.39 4.14
C ILE A 230 -4.30 -5.80 5.11
N ASN A 231 -4.55 -4.99 6.13
CA ASN A 231 -5.56 -5.29 7.15
C ASN A 231 -6.99 -5.16 6.62
N MET A 232 -7.23 -4.29 5.63
CA MET A 232 -8.48 -4.29 4.88
C MET A 232 -8.71 -5.60 4.11
N ILE A 233 -7.67 -6.12 3.45
CA ILE A 233 -7.75 -7.37 2.67
C ILE A 233 -7.92 -8.59 3.56
N SER A 234 -7.21 -8.66 4.69
CA SER A 234 -7.28 -9.78 5.61
C SER A 234 -8.50 -9.75 6.54
N GLY A 235 -9.21 -8.62 6.60
CA GLY A 235 -10.30 -8.43 7.56
C GLY A 235 -9.81 -8.28 9.01
N ASN A 236 -8.54 -7.95 9.24
CA ASN A 236 -7.98 -7.82 10.58
C ASN A 236 -8.39 -6.47 11.21
N VAL A 237 -9.41 -6.50 12.07
CA VAL A 237 -9.98 -5.33 12.74
C VAL A 237 -8.97 -4.64 13.67
N GLU A 238 -8.28 -5.41 14.52
CA GLU A 238 -7.30 -4.83 15.46
C GLU A 238 -6.12 -4.23 14.70
N GLY A 239 -5.56 -4.96 13.73
CA GLY A 239 -4.46 -4.47 12.91
C GLY A 239 -4.84 -3.22 12.12
N LEU A 240 -6.07 -3.15 11.59
CA LEU A 240 -6.56 -1.94 10.91
C LEU A 240 -6.68 -0.75 11.86
N ARG A 241 -7.16 -0.98 13.09
CA ARG A 241 -7.24 0.06 14.13
C ARG A 241 -5.85 0.58 14.51
N GLU A 242 -4.91 -0.31 14.76
CA GLU A 242 -3.50 0.03 15.00
C GLU A 242 -2.95 0.89 13.86
N SER A 243 -3.16 0.47 12.61
CA SER A 243 -2.65 1.18 11.42
C SER A 243 -3.17 2.62 11.34
N ILE A 244 -4.43 2.84 11.71
CA ILE A 244 -5.10 4.14 11.62
C ILE A 244 -4.68 5.07 12.76
N LEU A 245 -4.53 4.54 13.98
CA LEU A 245 -3.99 5.31 15.11
C LEU A 245 -2.53 5.69 14.88
N LEU A 246 -1.74 4.77 14.31
CA LEU A 246 -0.35 5.05 13.93
C LEU A 246 -0.29 6.11 12.82
N ALA A 247 -1.15 6.01 11.81
CA ALA A 247 -1.31 7.03 10.78
C ALA A 247 -1.61 8.41 11.39
N GLN A 248 -2.53 8.45 12.37
CA GLN A 248 -2.91 9.67 13.08
C GLN A 248 -1.72 10.27 13.84
N ASN A 249 -1.04 9.46 14.65
CA ASN A 249 0.11 9.89 15.43
C ASN A 249 1.28 10.37 14.56
N TRP A 250 1.48 9.76 13.39
CA TRP A 250 2.53 10.15 12.45
C TRP A 250 2.11 11.24 11.47
N GLY A 251 0.95 11.85 11.70
CA GLY A 251 0.51 13.06 11.01
C GLY A 251 -0.03 12.81 9.60
N ILE A 252 -0.40 11.58 9.21
CA ILE A 252 -1.13 11.37 7.95
C ILE A 252 -2.46 12.11 8.04
N SER A 253 -2.88 12.83 6.99
CA SER A 253 -4.17 13.51 7.03
C SER A 253 -5.32 12.51 7.05
N ARG A 254 -6.44 12.91 7.67
CA ARG A 254 -7.68 12.13 7.67
C ARG A 254 -8.11 11.75 6.24
N GLN A 255 -7.96 12.67 5.29
CA GLN A 255 -8.31 12.45 3.90
C GLN A 255 -7.48 11.32 3.27
N HIS A 256 -6.17 11.27 3.51
CA HIS A 256 -5.32 10.20 3.00
C HIS A 256 -5.68 8.83 3.58
N VAL A 257 -6.00 8.76 4.88
CA VAL A 257 -6.48 7.52 5.51
C VAL A 257 -7.79 7.06 4.89
N VAL A 258 -8.76 7.96 4.73
CA VAL A 258 -10.05 7.65 4.10
C VAL A 258 -9.84 7.19 2.66
N ASN A 259 -9.03 7.89 1.87
CA ASN A 259 -8.68 7.49 0.51
C ASN A 259 -8.04 6.10 0.48
N GLY A 260 -7.13 5.80 1.42
CA GLY A 260 -6.51 4.48 1.56
C GLY A 260 -7.51 3.35 1.78
N ILE A 261 -8.49 3.56 2.68
CA ILE A 261 -9.58 2.62 2.98
C ILE A 261 -10.48 2.42 1.76
N PHE A 262 -10.98 3.50 1.16
CA PHE A 262 -11.90 3.41 0.03
C PHE A 262 -11.23 2.89 -1.24
N ALA A 263 -9.94 3.19 -1.45
CA ALA A 263 -9.17 2.55 -2.51
C ALA A 263 -8.95 1.05 -2.23
N ALA A 264 -8.88 0.59 -0.98
CA ALA A 264 -8.85 -0.85 -0.66
C ALA A 264 -10.18 -1.52 -1.00
N ALA A 265 -11.28 -0.89 -0.60
CA ALA A 265 -12.62 -1.33 -0.97
C ALA A 265 -12.81 -1.40 -2.50
N MET A 266 -12.51 -0.33 -3.22
CA MET A 266 -12.71 -0.25 -4.67
C MET A 266 -11.99 -1.35 -5.45
N TYR A 267 -10.76 -1.68 -5.07
CA TYR A 267 -9.91 -2.56 -5.88
C TYR A 267 -9.85 -4.01 -5.41
N PHE A 268 -10.18 -4.30 -4.14
CA PHE A 268 -9.87 -5.61 -3.56
C PHE A 268 -11.00 -6.22 -2.75
N THR A 269 -11.72 -5.41 -1.96
CA THR A 269 -12.59 -5.95 -0.90
C THR A 269 -14.04 -5.51 -0.99
N ALA A 270 -14.38 -4.66 -1.96
CA ALA A 270 -15.70 -4.08 -2.15
C ALA A 270 -16.31 -3.56 -0.83
N PHE A 271 -17.61 -3.76 -0.63
CA PHE A 271 -18.31 -3.28 0.57
C PHE A 271 -17.98 -4.11 1.82
N GLU A 272 -17.55 -5.35 1.64
CA GLU A 272 -17.15 -6.26 2.71
C GLU A 272 -15.98 -5.68 3.51
N GLY A 273 -14.98 -5.11 2.83
CA GLY A 273 -13.87 -4.42 3.51
C GLY A 273 -14.32 -3.21 4.33
N LEU A 274 -15.39 -2.52 3.91
CA LEU A 274 -15.92 -1.38 4.66
C LEU A 274 -16.59 -1.80 5.98
N HIS A 275 -17.01 -3.06 6.11
CA HIS A 275 -17.45 -3.60 7.40
C HIS A 275 -16.30 -3.62 8.40
N THR A 276 -15.14 -4.14 8.00
CA THR A 276 -13.91 -4.14 8.80
C THR A 276 -13.49 -2.72 9.18
N ALA A 277 -13.45 -1.80 8.21
CA ALA A 277 -13.12 -0.38 8.48
C ALA A 277 -14.10 0.26 9.46
N SER A 278 -15.39 -0.04 9.32
CA SER A 278 -16.41 0.48 10.21
C SER A 278 -16.25 -0.01 11.65
N GLN A 279 -15.81 -1.25 11.88
CA GLN A 279 -15.55 -1.75 13.22
C GLN A 279 -14.26 -1.17 13.80
N ALA A 280 -13.21 -1.10 13.00
CA ALA A 280 -11.88 -0.68 13.45
C ALA A 280 -11.77 0.82 13.73
N ALA A 281 -12.43 1.66 12.93
CA ALA A 281 -12.03 3.05 12.76
C ALA A 281 -13.15 4.08 12.85
N ARG A 282 -14.41 3.68 12.96
CA ARG A 282 -15.55 4.62 12.88
C ARG A 282 -15.48 5.70 13.95
N ASP A 283 -15.13 5.34 15.17
CA ASP A 283 -14.93 6.27 16.30
C ASP A 283 -13.75 7.21 16.01
N ILE A 284 -12.60 6.67 15.62
CA ILE A 284 -11.39 7.44 15.32
C ILE A 284 -11.64 8.45 14.20
N LEU A 285 -12.19 8.02 13.07
CA LEU A 285 -12.43 8.87 11.89
C LEU A 285 -13.51 9.93 12.10
N ARG A 286 -14.43 9.72 13.04
CA ARG A 286 -15.46 10.71 13.42
C ARG A 286 -14.85 11.82 14.27
N ASP A 287 -13.97 11.44 15.20
CA ASP A 287 -13.41 12.36 16.18
C ASP A 287 -12.09 13.01 15.68
N TRP A 288 -11.55 12.54 14.54
CA TRP A 288 -10.37 13.11 13.88
C TRP A 288 -10.67 14.50 13.29
N PRO A 289 -9.99 15.57 13.76
CA PRO A 289 -10.18 16.92 13.23
C PRO A 289 -9.98 16.98 11.72
N SER A 290 -10.84 17.72 11.03
CA SER A 290 -10.77 17.90 9.55
C SER A 290 -9.67 18.87 9.10
N ASN A 291 -8.70 19.17 9.97
CA ASN A 291 -7.69 20.19 9.71
C ASN A 291 -6.62 19.62 8.77
N GLY A 292 -6.69 19.99 7.49
CA GLY A 292 -5.65 19.74 6.48
C GLY A 292 -6.08 18.77 5.39
#